data_AF-A0A357D4B5-F1
#
_entry.id   AF-A0A357D4B5-F1
#
_cell.length_a   1.000
_cell.length_b   1.000
_cell.length_c   1.000
_cell.angle_alpha   90.00
_cell.angle_beta   90.00
_cell.angle_gamma   90.00
#
_symmetry.space_group_name_H-M   'P 1'
#
loop_
_entity.id
_entity.type
_entity.pdbx_description
1 polymer ?
#
loop_
_entity_poly.entity_id
_entity_poly.type
_entity_poly.pdbx_seq_one_letter_code
_entity_poly.pdbx_strand_id
1 'polypeptide(L)'
;EGGTGHQHAVSIARSKDVTGPYVGNPANPILTHRHLGVDYPIVNVGHGDLMQTPSNEWWLVVLASRPYGGYYRNLGRETFLTPVCWEGEWPVVSPGTGRVEFSYPVPDLPESNWLPLPICDHFEDPVFDPRWNCLRTPRERWWSLTVR
;
A
#
# COMPACT_ATOMS: atom_id res chain seq x y z
N GLU A 1 4.12 -1.66 -13.85
CA GLU A 1 5.53 -2.07 -14.02
C GLU A 1 6.47 -0.86 -14.07
N GLY A 2 7.78 -1.05 -14.26
CA GLY A 2 8.80 0.02 -14.35
C GLY A 2 9.78 0.08 -13.17
N GLY A 3 9.92 -1.01 -12.42
CA GLY A 3 10.73 -1.08 -11.20
C GLY A 3 10.01 -0.47 -9.99
N THR A 4 10.73 -0.26 -8.89
CA THR A 4 10.18 0.29 -7.63
C THR A 4 10.52 1.78 -7.42
N GLY A 5 11.14 2.40 -8.41
CA GLY A 5 11.55 3.81 -8.38
C GLY A 5 10.50 4.75 -8.96
N HIS A 6 10.93 5.89 -9.50
CA HIS A 6 10.03 6.91 -10.04
C HIS A 6 9.09 6.38 -11.14
N GLN A 7 9.57 5.42 -11.93
CA GLN A 7 8.82 4.78 -13.01
C GLN A 7 7.91 3.63 -12.53
N HIS A 8 7.66 3.48 -11.22
CA HIS A 8 6.75 2.43 -10.74
C HIS A 8 5.30 2.66 -11.22
N ALA A 9 4.56 1.59 -11.44
CA ALA A 9 3.16 1.63 -11.84
C ALA A 9 2.46 0.31 -11.57
N VAL A 10 1.13 0.35 -11.58
CA VAL A 10 0.24 -0.81 -11.64
C VAL A 10 -0.33 -0.94 -13.06
N SER A 11 -0.25 -2.13 -13.62
CA SER A 11 -0.87 -2.47 -14.90
C SER A 11 -1.74 -3.71 -14.70
N ILE A 12 -2.79 -3.86 -15.49
CA ILE A 12 -3.69 -5.02 -15.42
C ILE A 12 -3.92 -5.63 -16.81
N ALA A 13 -4.11 -6.94 -16.84
CA ALA A 13 -4.51 -7.70 -18.01
C ALA A 13 -5.55 -8.75 -17.59
N ARG A 14 -6.34 -9.25 -18.52
CA ARG A 14 -7.35 -10.29 -18.24
C ARG A 14 -7.41 -11.34 -19.33
N SER A 15 -7.91 -12.52 -18.98
CA SER A 15 -8.20 -13.61 -19.90
C SER A 15 -9.44 -14.35 -19.43
N LYS A 16 -10.05 -15.13 -20.33
CA LYS A 16 -11.12 -16.07 -19.99
C LYS A 16 -10.55 -17.35 -19.36
N ASP A 17 -9.31 -17.69 -19.69
CA ASP A 17 -8.60 -18.86 -19.18
C ASP A 17 -7.49 -18.41 -18.23
N VAL A 18 -7.35 -19.09 -17.08
CA VAL A 18 -6.30 -18.76 -16.10
C VAL A 18 -4.88 -18.85 -16.68
N THR A 19 -4.69 -19.65 -17.72
CA THR A 19 -3.42 -19.82 -18.45
C THR A 19 -3.25 -18.83 -19.60
N GLY A 20 -4.22 -17.96 -19.86
CA GLY A 20 -4.20 -17.01 -20.95
C GLY A 20 -4.65 -17.58 -22.31
N PRO A 21 -4.44 -16.82 -23.40
CA PRO A 21 -3.64 -15.59 -23.47
C PRO A 21 -4.30 -14.41 -22.74
N TYR A 22 -3.50 -13.58 -22.08
CA TYR A 22 -3.96 -12.36 -21.42
C TYR A 22 -3.94 -11.17 -22.39
N VAL A 23 -5.00 -10.36 -22.35
CA VAL A 23 -5.09 -9.09 -23.07
C VAL A 23 -4.93 -7.97 -22.06
N GLY A 24 -3.98 -7.06 -22.31
CA GLY A 24 -3.74 -5.90 -21.45
C GLY A 24 -4.88 -4.89 -21.51
N ASN A 25 -5.13 -4.20 -20.41
CA ASN A 25 -6.00 -3.03 -20.42
C ASN A 25 -5.44 -1.97 -21.40
N PRO A 26 -6.20 -1.53 -22.41
CA PRO A 26 -5.77 -0.46 -23.31
C PRO A 26 -5.42 0.85 -22.60
N ALA A 27 -6.00 1.08 -21.42
CA ALA A 27 -5.74 2.26 -20.59
C ALA A 27 -4.55 2.11 -19.63
N ASN A 28 -3.77 1.02 -19.72
CA ASN A 28 -2.62 0.84 -18.85
C ASN A 28 -1.60 1.99 -18.95
N PRO A 29 -0.91 2.34 -17.85
CA PRO A 29 -1.08 1.79 -16.50
C PRO A 29 -2.35 2.29 -15.80
N ILE A 30 -2.99 1.44 -14.99
CA ILE A 30 -4.18 1.83 -14.20
C ILE A 30 -3.86 2.77 -13.03
N LEU A 31 -2.59 2.82 -12.61
CA LEU A 31 -2.12 3.78 -11.61
C LEU A 31 -0.61 4.02 -11.74
N THR A 32 -0.18 5.28 -11.81
CA THR A 32 1.24 5.66 -11.74
C THR A 32 1.40 7.14 -11.39
N HIS A 33 2.47 7.49 -10.66
CA HIS A 33 2.84 8.88 -10.40
C HIS A 33 4.04 9.35 -11.23
N ARG A 34 4.55 8.53 -12.16
CA ARG A 34 5.74 8.85 -12.97
C ARG A 34 5.61 10.13 -13.81
N HIS A 35 4.38 10.59 -14.06
CA HIS A 35 4.09 11.78 -14.86
C HIS A 35 3.91 13.05 -14.02
N LEU A 36 3.84 12.92 -12.69
CA LEU A 36 3.62 14.05 -11.79
C LEU A 36 4.92 14.79 -11.41
N GLY A 37 6.07 14.27 -11.84
CA GLY A 37 7.37 14.83 -11.53
C GLY A 37 7.92 14.38 -10.17
N VAL A 38 9.21 14.66 -9.94
CA VAL A 38 9.94 14.25 -8.73
C VAL A 38 9.57 15.06 -7.49
N ASP A 39 8.99 16.25 -7.68
CA ASP A 39 8.58 17.16 -6.62
C ASP A 39 7.17 16.87 -6.08
N TYR A 40 6.45 15.91 -6.67
CA TYR A 40 5.14 15.50 -6.15
C TYR A 40 5.31 14.80 -4.79
N PRO A 41 4.43 15.06 -3.80
CA PRO A 41 4.65 14.59 -2.43
C PRO A 41 4.48 13.08 -2.21
N ILE A 42 3.90 12.36 -3.17
CA ILE A 42 3.75 10.90 -3.14
C ILE A 42 4.38 10.32 -4.42
N VAL A 43 5.40 9.48 -4.28
CA VAL A 43 6.18 8.96 -5.42
C VAL A 43 6.32 7.43 -5.35
N ASN A 44 6.83 6.82 -6.42
CA ASN A 44 7.04 5.37 -6.51
C ASN A 44 5.75 4.54 -6.33
N VAL A 45 4.59 5.08 -6.69
CA VAL A 45 3.30 4.39 -6.58
C VAL A 45 3.27 3.12 -7.43
N GLY A 46 2.91 2.00 -6.82
CA GLY A 46 2.72 0.73 -7.52
C GLY A 46 2.49 -0.45 -6.58
N HIS A 47 2.71 -1.67 -7.09
CA HIS A 47 2.52 -2.92 -6.34
C HIS A 47 1.14 -2.99 -5.66
N GLY A 48 0.09 -2.95 -6.49
CA GLY A 48 -1.28 -2.91 -6.01
C GLY A 48 -1.86 -4.28 -5.72
N ASP A 49 -2.75 -4.35 -4.73
CA ASP A 49 -3.61 -5.50 -4.45
C ASP A 49 -5.07 -5.03 -4.33
N LEU A 50 -5.97 -5.71 -5.05
CA LEU A 50 -7.38 -5.32 -5.16
C LEU A 50 -8.20 -6.02 -4.07
N MET A 51 -9.10 -5.27 -3.45
CA MET A 51 -10.02 -5.79 -2.45
C MET A 51 -11.42 -5.25 -2.69
N GLN A 52 -12.41 -6.09 -2.39
CA GLN A 52 -13.81 -5.71 -2.40
C GLN A 52 -14.33 -5.73 -0.96
N THR A 53 -15.01 -4.67 -0.55
CA THR A 53 -15.67 -4.59 0.77
C THR A 53 -16.94 -5.44 0.79
N PRO A 54 -17.46 -5.80 1.99
CA PRO A 54 -18.79 -6.40 2.13
C PRO A 54 -19.94 -5.56 1.54
N SER A 55 -19.75 -4.23 1.43
CA SER A 55 -20.69 -3.29 0.78
C SER A 55 -20.53 -3.22 -0.75
N ASN A 56 -19.73 -4.11 -1.35
CA ASN A 56 -19.43 -4.19 -2.79
C ASN A 56 -18.63 -3.00 -3.36
N GLU A 57 -17.98 -2.20 -2.52
CA GLU A 57 -17.04 -1.18 -2.98
C GLU A 57 -15.69 -1.80 -3.29
N TRP A 58 -15.02 -1.29 -4.33
CA TRP A 58 -13.68 -1.75 -4.69
C TRP A 58 -12.63 -0.75 -4.24
N TRP A 59 -11.53 -1.29 -3.74
CA TRP A 59 -10.38 -0.53 -3.27
C TRP A 59 -9.09 -1.20 -3.73
N LEU A 60 -8.04 -0.41 -3.87
CA LEU A 60 -6.70 -0.87 -4.18
C LEU A 60 -5.76 -0.38 -3.09
N VAL A 61 -5.12 -1.32 -2.39
CA VAL A 61 -3.97 -1.00 -1.55
C VAL A 61 -2.72 -0.97 -2.42
N VAL A 62 -1.87 0.03 -2.23
CA VAL A 62 -0.64 0.21 -3.00
C VAL A 62 0.51 0.61 -2.09
N LEU A 63 1.74 0.35 -2.52
CA LEU A 63 2.89 0.99 -1.91
C LEU A 63 3.19 2.33 -2.59
N ALA A 64 3.70 3.29 -1.81
CA ALA A 64 4.33 4.50 -2.31
C ALA A 64 5.36 5.04 -1.30
N SER A 65 6.00 6.16 -1.60
CA SER A 65 6.95 6.82 -0.70
C SER A 65 6.67 8.32 -0.62
N ARG A 66 6.90 8.92 0.55
CA ARG A 66 6.92 10.37 0.72
C ARG A 66 8.37 10.88 0.80
N PRO A 67 8.85 11.69 -0.16
CA PRO A 67 10.20 12.23 -0.11
C PRO A 67 10.33 13.32 0.95
N TYR A 68 11.50 13.43 1.59
CA TYR A 68 11.81 14.48 2.57
C TYR A 68 13.30 14.86 2.54
N GLY A 69 13.59 16.16 2.68
CA GLY A 69 14.96 16.68 2.64
C GLY A 69 15.61 16.60 1.26
N GLY A 70 14.80 16.65 0.19
CA GLY A 70 15.20 16.34 -1.19
C GLY A 70 14.53 15.05 -1.68
N TYR A 71 15.05 14.43 -2.73
CA TYR A 71 14.48 13.20 -3.31
C TYR A 71 14.88 11.92 -2.54
N TYR A 72 14.87 11.99 -1.20
CA TYR A 72 15.21 10.89 -0.30
C TYR A 72 13.96 10.33 0.38
N ARG A 73 13.91 9.00 0.55
CA ARG A 73 12.72 8.26 1.00
C ARG A 73 13.05 7.53 2.30
N ASN A 74 13.38 8.31 3.33
CA ASN A 74 14.00 7.81 4.56
C ASN A 74 13.09 6.88 5.38
N LEU A 75 11.76 7.03 5.25
CA LEU A 75 10.78 6.12 5.87
C LEU A 75 10.58 4.82 5.08
N GLY A 76 11.22 4.67 3.92
CA GLY A 76 11.03 3.53 3.03
C GLY A 76 9.76 3.64 2.18
N ARG A 77 9.04 2.53 2.05
CA ARG A 77 7.78 2.44 1.31
C ARG A 77 6.65 2.26 2.33
N GLU A 78 5.60 3.02 2.14
CA GLU A 78 4.44 3.08 3.02
C GLU A 78 3.21 2.55 2.27
N THR A 79 2.19 2.12 3.00
CA THR A 79 0.94 1.61 2.43
C THR A 79 -0.08 2.74 2.26
N PHE A 80 -0.70 2.81 1.08
CA PHE A 80 -1.76 3.75 0.73
C PHE A 80 -3.01 2.98 0.28
N LEU A 81 -4.16 3.63 0.37
CA LEU A 81 -5.45 3.08 -0.02
C LEU A 81 -6.12 4.01 -1.03
N THR A 82 -6.62 3.46 -2.14
CA THR A 82 -7.28 4.24 -3.21
C THR A 82 -8.61 3.60 -3.61
N PRO A 83 -9.68 4.38 -3.83
CA PRO A 83 -10.95 3.84 -4.28
C PRO A 83 -10.86 3.38 -5.73
N VAL A 84 -11.68 2.40 -6.10
CA VAL A 84 -11.74 1.84 -7.44
C VAL A 84 -13.21 1.74 -7.86
N CYS A 85 -13.51 2.16 -9.07
CA CYS A 85 -14.76 1.78 -9.73
C CYS A 85 -14.48 0.89 -10.93
N TRP A 86 -15.51 0.23 -11.45
CA TRP A 86 -15.40 -0.60 -12.66
C TRP A 86 -16.18 0.06 -13.79
N GLU A 87 -15.52 0.26 -14.92
CA GLU A 87 -16.15 0.74 -16.15
C GLU A 87 -16.06 -0.36 -17.20
N GLY A 88 -17.21 -0.96 -17.50
CA GLY A 88 -17.27 -2.19 -18.27
C GLY A 88 -16.53 -3.31 -17.53
N GLU A 89 -15.42 -3.76 -18.08
CA GLU A 89 -14.65 -4.90 -17.57
C GLU A 89 -13.26 -4.50 -17.06
N TRP A 90 -13.02 -3.19 -16.86
CA TRP A 90 -11.74 -2.66 -16.39
C TRP A 90 -11.90 -1.80 -15.13
N PRO A 91 -10.96 -1.89 -14.17
CA PRO A 91 -10.95 -1.02 -13.01
C PRO A 91 -10.40 0.37 -13.36
N VAL A 92 -10.99 1.39 -12.77
CA VAL A 92 -10.52 2.78 -12.77
C VAL A 92 -10.13 3.14 -11.34
N VAL A 93 -8.83 3.38 -11.13
CA VAL A 93 -8.28 3.69 -9.80
C VAL A 93 -8.32 5.20 -9.56
N SER A 94 -8.78 5.60 -8.37
CA SER A 94 -9.01 6.99 -7.99
C SER A 94 -9.81 7.77 -9.07
N PRO A 95 -11.08 7.41 -9.31
CA PRO A 95 -11.87 8.02 -10.39
C PRO A 95 -11.84 9.55 -10.36
N GLY A 96 -11.64 10.15 -11.53
CA GLY A 96 -11.48 11.60 -11.71
C GLY A 96 -10.04 12.11 -11.61
N THR A 97 -9.21 11.59 -10.70
CA THR A 97 -7.82 12.06 -10.53
C THR A 97 -6.76 11.13 -11.11
N GLY A 98 -6.99 9.81 -11.03
CA GLY A 98 -6.02 8.78 -11.46
C GLY A 98 -4.75 8.74 -10.60
N ARG A 99 -4.78 9.26 -9.38
CA ARG A 99 -3.63 9.46 -8.49
C ARG A 99 -3.98 9.05 -7.06
N VAL A 100 -2.98 8.65 -6.29
CA VAL A 100 -3.09 8.53 -4.83
C VAL A 100 -3.20 9.93 -4.23
N GLU A 101 -4.32 10.23 -3.60
CA GLU A 101 -4.58 11.47 -2.88
C GLU A 101 -4.25 11.35 -1.39
N PHE A 102 -4.14 12.50 -0.70
CA PHE A 102 -3.94 12.52 0.76
C PHE A 102 -5.16 12.06 1.56
N SER A 103 -6.35 12.14 0.96
CA SER A 103 -7.60 11.76 1.60
C SER A 103 -8.63 11.35 0.56
N TYR A 104 -9.45 10.38 0.93
CA TYR A 104 -10.66 9.98 0.20
C TYR A 104 -11.84 9.98 1.16
N PRO A 105 -13.08 10.00 0.63
CA PRO A 105 -14.24 9.57 1.40
C PRO A 105 -14.00 8.19 2.00
N VAL A 106 -14.45 7.97 3.24
CA VAL A 106 -14.33 6.67 3.90
C VAL A 106 -15.18 5.62 3.17
N PRO A 107 -14.77 4.34 3.12
CA PRO A 107 -15.66 3.27 2.65
C PRO A 107 -16.91 3.17 3.50
N ASP A 108 -17.99 2.64 2.93
CA ASP A 108 -19.23 2.30 3.63
C ASP A 108 -19.00 1.06 4.51
N LEU A 109 -18.28 1.28 5.61
CA LEU A 109 -17.94 0.32 6.65
C LEU A 109 -18.17 0.96 8.01
N PRO A 110 -18.62 0.17 9.01
CA PRO A 110 -18.73 0.68 10.38
C PRO A 110 -17.36 1.13 10.88
N GLU A 111 -17.33 2.29 11.52
CA GLU A 111 -16.11 2.80 12.15
C GLU A 111 -15.65 1.83 13.23
N SER A 112 -14.35 1.52 13.21
CA SER A 112 -13.71 0.69 14.22
C SER A 112 -12.79 1.56 15.06
N ASN A 113 -13.09 1.64 16.34
CA ASN A 113 -12.26 2.37 17.30
C ASN A 113 -11.10 1.48 17.76
N TRP A 114 -9.93 1.71 17.18
CA TRP A 114 -8.69 1.15 17.70
C TRP A 114 -8.18 2.01 18.85
N LEU A 115 -7.81 1.38 19.96
CA LEU A 115 -7.14 2.08 21.05
C LEU A 115 -5.79 2.60 20.53
N PRO A 116 -5.43 3.86 20.83
CA PRO A 116 -4.12 4.37 20.50
C PRO A 116 -3.05 3.51 21.17
N LEU A 117 -2.00 3.20 20.42
CA LEU A 117 -0.86 2.46 20.97
C LEU A 117 -0.20 3.29 22.09
N PRO A 118 0.28 2.65 23.16
CA PRO A 118 1.02 3.36 24.19
C PRO A 118 2.30 3.96 23.60
N ILE A 119 2.61 5.20 24.01
CA ILE A 119 3.82 5.92 23.58
C ILE A 119 5.11 5.31 24.15
N CYS A 120 4.98 4.54 25.23
CA CYS A 120 6.07 3.88 25.93
C CYS A 120 5.70 2.41 26.13
N ASP A 121 6.61 1.51 25.75
CA ASP A 121 6.54 0.10 26.10
C ASP A 121 7.38 -0.11 27.36
N HIS A 122 6.73 -0.45 28.47
CA HIS A 122 7.39 -0.68 29.76
C HIS A 122 7.95 -2.11 29.89
N PHE A 123 7.72 -2.98 28.89
CA PHE A 123 8.14 -4.38 28.90
C PHE A 123 7.63 -5.17 30.11
N GLU A 124 6.39 -4.88 30.53
CA GLU A 124 5.70 -5.59 31.61
C GLU A 124 4.98 -6.85 31.10
N ASP A 125 4.63 -6.89 29.81
CA ASP A 125 4.08 -8.07 29.17
C ASP A 125 5.16 -9.15 28.95
N PRO A 126 4.83 -10.44 29.13
CA PRO A 126 5.79 -11.53 28.94
C PRO A 126 6.11 -11.82 27.46
N VAL A 127 5.46 -11.12 26.54
CA VAL A 127 5.60 -11.25 25.09
C VAL A 127 5.83 -9.87 24.51
N PHE A 128 6.77 -9.75 23.57
CA PHE A 128 6.98 -8.48 22.86
C PHE A 128 5.75 -8.12 22.03
N ASP A 129 5.45 -6.83 22.00
CA ASP A 129 4.56 -6.26 20.99
C ASP A 129 5.08 -6.60 19.57
N PRO A 130 4.20 -6.97 18.61
CA PRO A 130 4.59 -7.32 17.24
C PRO A 130 5.37 -6.23 16.47
N ARG A 131 5.39 -4.98 16.96
CA ARG A 131 6.19 -3.88 16.39
C ARG A 131 7.69 -4.05 16.60
N TRP A 132 8.11 -4.82 17.61
CA TRP A 132 9.52 -5.08 17.84
C TRP A 132 10.08 -6.03 16.80
N ASN A 133 11.17 -5.63 16.19
CA ASN A 133 11.84 -6.37 15.13
C ASN A 133 13.28 -6.68 15.54
N CYS A 134 13.80 -7.83 15.12
CA CYS A 134 15.20 -8.18 15.22
C CYS A 134 15.81 -8.36 13.84
N LEU A 135 17.14 -8.19 13.74
CA LEU A 135 17.82 -8.38 12.47
C LEU A 135 17.99 -9.88 12.17
N ARG A 136 17.34 -10.34 11.10
CA ARG A 136 17.39 -11.72 10.61
C ARG A 136 16.84 -12.72 11.64
N THR A 137 17.22 -13.99 11.51
CA THR A 137 16.83 -15.05 12.43
C THR A 137 17.81 -15.14 13.61
N PRO A 138 17.34 -14.98 14.85
CA PRO A 138 18.17 -15.27 16.02
C PRO A 138 18.57 -16.74 16.05
N ARG A 139 19.86 -17.03 16.23
CA ARG A 139 20.38 -18.41 16.35
C ARG A 139 20.43 -18.92 17.78
N GLU A 140 20.35 -17.99 18.73
CA GLU A 140 20.31 -18.24 20.16
C GLU A 140 19.37 -17.24 20.82
N ARG A 141 18.88 -17.57 22.02
CA ARG A 141 18.04 -16.66 22.79
C ARG A 141 18.92 -15.67 23.54
N TRP A 142 19.00 -14.45 23.03
CA TRP A 142 19.74 -13.33 23.63
C TRP A 142 18.85 -12.29 24.33
N TRP A 143 17.54 -12.53 24.38
CA TRP A 143 16.56 -11.66 25.06
C TRP A 143 15.75 -12.40 26.12
N SER A 144 15.32 -11.65 27.13
CA SER A 144 14.35 -12.08 28.13
C SER A 144 13.50 -10.90 28.56
N LEU A 145 12.19 -11.11 28.72
CA LEU A 145 11.26 -10.16 29.34
C LEU A 145 10.95 -10.52 30.80
N THR A 146 11.44 -11.67 31.26
CA THR A 146 11.11 -12.24 32.57
C THR A 146 12.32 -12.35 33.51
N VAL A 147 13.54 -12.31 32.98
CA VAL A 147 14.79 -12.29 33.76
C VAL A 147 15.31 -10.85 33.72
N ARG A 148 15.46 -10.23 34.89
CA ARG A 148 15.94 -8.85 35.07
C ARG A 148 17.33 -8.82 35.67
#